data_AF-A0A1Y6K8I0-F1
#
_entry.id   AF-A0A1Y6K8I0-F1
#
_cell.length_a   1.000
_cell.length_b   1.000
_cell.length_c   1.000
_cell.angle_alpha   90.00
_cell.angle_beta   90.00
_cell.angle_gamma   90.00
#
_symmetry.space_group_name_H-M   'P 1'
#
loop_
_entity.id
_entity.type
_entity.pdbx_description
1 polymer ?
#
loop_
_entity_poly.entity_id
_entity_poly.type
_entity_poly.pdbx_seq_one_letter_code
_entity_poly.pdbx_strand_id
1 'polypeptide(L)'
;MQSITLLSLAGILLVIAFYISLQTQTGDKEPSLTVTPRTEKNSLVDMPDCSEELPIQDAISCHLKAAQVSGALVQSMESRLVQLEPKAVDQIALIENQIAWEESRNSECHLVHEMAGGSDEGQLQELICLTELNLTRLARLEQYCNEWHGLKDCRNDVEANQ
;
A
#
# COMPACT_ATOMS: atom_id res chain seq x y z
N MET A 1 -16.91 -45.44 -27.37
CA MET A 1 -16.52 -44.02 -27.20
C MET A 1 -17.76 -43.12 -27.17
N GLN A 2 -18.62 -43.26 -26.15
CA GLN A 2 -19.77 -42.36 -25.92
C GLN A 2 -19.88 -41.94 -24.44
N SER A 3 -19.23 -42.67 -23.53
CA SER A 3 -19.27 -42.43 -22.09
C SER A 3 -18.30 -41.32 -21.62
N ILE A 4 -17.24 -41.04 -22.39
CA ILE A 4 -16.22 -40.03 -22.03
C ILE A 4 -16.76 -38.60 -22.31
N THR A 5 -17.59 -38.44 -23.33
CA THR A 5 -18.18 -37.15 -23.73
C THR A 5 -19.24 -36.65 -22.73
N LEU A 6 -19.94 -37.55 -22.03
CA LEU A 6 -20.93 -37.17 -21.01
C LEU A 6 -20.27 -36.62 -19.73
N LEU A 7 -19.12 -37.18 -19.34
CA LEU A 7 -18.37 -36.74 -18.16
C LEU A 7 -17.73 -35.36 -18.37
N SER A 8 -17.24 -35.05 -19.59
CA SER A 8 -16.68 -33.72 -19.88
C SER A 8 -17.76 -32.63 -19.91
N LEU A 9 -18.95 -32.96 -20.42
CA LEU A 9 -20.10 -32.03 -20.42
C LEU A 9 -20.62 -31.74 -19.00
N ALA A 10 -20.67 -32.74 -18.13
CA ALA A 10 -21.04 -32.56 -16.73
C ALA A 10 -20.03 -31.68 -15.97
N GLY A 11 -18.73 -31.83 -16.25
CA GLY A 11 -17.68 -30.97 -15.67
C GLY A 11 -17.82 -29.51 -16.09
N ILE A 12 -18.08 -29.24 -17.37
CA ILE A 12 -18.27 -27.87 -17.88
C ILE A 12 -19.52 -27.23 -17.25
N LEU A 13 -20.62 -27.98 -17.11
CA LEU A 13 -21.84 -27.47 -16.47
C LEU A 13 -21.64 -27.14 -14.99
N LEU A 14 -20.83 -27.91 -14.26
CA LEU A 14 -20.49 -27.62 -12.86
C LEU A 14 -19.62 -26.37 -12.73
N VAL A 15 -18.67 -26.14 -13.65
CA VAL A 15 -17.84 -24.93 -13.66
C VAL A 15 -18.68 -23.68 -13.96
N ILE A 16 -19.63 -23.77 -14.90
CA ILE A 16 -20.54 -22.66 -15.20
C ILE A 16 -21.48 -22.38 -14.02
N ALA A 17 -22.02 -23.41 -13.37
CA ALA A 17 -22.87 -23.25 -12.18
C ALA A 17 -22.10 -22.63 -10.99
N PHE A 18 -20.83 -23.01 -10.82
CA PHE A 18 -19.95 -22.41 -9.80
C PHE A 18 -19.64 -20.94 -10.12
N TYR A 19 -19.35 -20.62 -11.38
CA TYR A 19 -19.11 -19.23 -11.81
C TYR A 19 -20.35 -18.34 -11.64
N ILE A 20 -21.54 -18.85 -11.96
CA ILE A 20 -22.81 -18.13 -11.71
C ILE A 20 -23.05 -17.97 -10.22
N SER A 21 -22.80 -18.98 -9.39
CA SER A 21 -22.89 -18.84 -7.91
C SER A 21 -21.91 -17.80 -7.37
N LEU A 22 -20.70 -17.68 -7.94
CA LEU A 22 -19.74 -16.64 -7.55
C LEU A 22 -20.28 -15.24 -7.88
N GLN A 23 -20.92 -15.08 -9.04
CA GLN A 23 -21.51 -13.82 -9.50
C GLN A 23 -22.80 -13.45 -8.73
N THR A 24 -23.61 -14.43 -8.32
CA THR A 24 -24.84 -14.15 -7.54
C THR A 24 -24.57 -13.94 -6.05
N GLN A 25 -23.50 -14.51 -5.48
CA GLN A 25 -23.09 -14.21 -4.10
C GLN A 25 -22.50 -12.79 -3.93
N THR A 26 -22.08 -12.16 -5.04
CA THR A 26 -21.72 -10.74 -5.08
C THR A 26 -22.92 -9.80 -5.28
N GLY A 27 -24.15 -10.34 -5.41
CA GLY A 27 -25.35 -9.58 -5.80
C GLY A 27 -26.23 -9.04 -4.66
N ASP A 28 -26.03 -9.44 -3.40
CA ASP A 28 -26.88 -9.04 -2.26
C ASP A 28 -26.05 -8.50 -1.07
N LYS A 29 -25.00 -7.75 -1.37
CA LYS A 29 -24.59 -6.68 -0.45
C LYS A 29 -25.04 -5.39 -1.10
N GLU A 30 -25.82 -4.62 -0.35
CA GLU A 30 -26.10 -3.22 -0.60
C GLU A 30 -24.89 -2.52 -1.23
N PRO A 31 -25.06 -1.41 -1.96
CA PRO A 31 -23.94 -0.56 -2.30
C PRO A 31 -23.33 -0.08 -0.99
N SER A 32 -22.40 -0.87 -0.45
CA SER A 32 -21.35 -0.42 0.42
C SER A 32 -20.74 0.65 -0.44
N LEU A 33 -21.09 1.89 -0.09
CA LEU A 33 -20.39 3.10 -0.44
C LEU A 33 -18.98 2.67 -0.80
N THR A 34 -18.60 2.89 -2.06
CA THR A 34 -17.19 2.91 -2.40
C THR A 34 -16.60 3.80 -1.34
N VAL A 35 -15.99 3.20 -0.32
CA VAL A 35 -15.13 3.90 0.60
C VAL A 35 -13.95 4.15 -0.30
N THR A 36 -14.07 5.20 -1.12
CA THR A 36 -12.92 6.01 -1.42
C THR A 36 -12.29 6.17 -0.06
N PRO A 37 -11.09 5.60 0.19
CA PRO A 37 -10.39 5.90 1.41
C PRO A 37 -10.45 7.41 1.47
N ARG A 38 -11.14 7.95 2.47
CA ARG A 38 -11.00 9.36 2.75
C ARG A 38 -9.52 9.44 3.00
N THR A 39 -8.77 10.01 2.06
CA THR A 39 -7.38 10.34 2.29
C THR A 39 -7.47 11.32 3.43
N GLU A 40 -7.44 10.81 4.66
CA GLU A 40 -7.02 11.59 5.80
C GLU A 40 -5.73 12.21 5.29
N LYS A 41 -5.75 13.54 5.29
CA LYS A 41 -4.64 14.35 4.82
C LYS A 41 -3.53 14.16 5.84
N ASN A 42 -2.91 12.99 5.79
CA ASN A 42 -1.77 12.64 6.60
C ASN A 42 -0.66 13.55 6.12
N SER A 43 -0.12 14.29 7.07
CA SER A 43 1.00 15.20 6.87
C SER A 43 2.22 14.61 7.57
N LEU A 44 3.40 15.04 7.17
CA LEU A 44 4.61 14.81 7.95
C LEU A 44 4.46 15.34 9.39
N VAL A 45 3.56 16.30 9.61
CA VAL A 45 3.21 16.83 10.94
C VAL A 45 2.52 15.78 11.84
N ASP A 46 1.85 14.78 11.25
CA ASP A 46 1.18 13.72 12.01
C ASP A 46 2.14 12.58 12.38
N MET A 47 3.40 12.68 11.97
CA MET A 47 4.43 11.69 12.28
C MET A 47 4.92 11.88 13.72
N PRO A 48 4.84 10.85 14.58
CA PRO A 48 5.36 10.95 15.94
C PRO A 48 6.88 11.04 15.94
N ASP A 49 7.43 11.79 16.89
CA ASP A 49 8.86 11.76 17.20
C ASP A 49 9.17 10.55 18.09
N CYS A 50 9.84 9.56 17.54
CA CYS A 50 10.24 8.33 18.24
C CYS A 50 11.75 8.34 18.58
N SER A 51 12.41 9.51 18.56
CA SER A 51 13.86 9.62 18.81
C SER A 51 14.26 9.51 20.29
N GLU A 52 13.30 9.63 21.20
CA GLU A 52 13.54 9.46 22.64
C GLU A 52 13.77 7.98 23.00
N GLU A 53 14.62 7.75 24.01
CA GLU A 53 14.85 6.41 24.54
C GLU A 53 13.62 5.96 25.34
N LEU A 54 12.73 5.22 24.68
CA LEU A 54 11.48 4.71 25.24
C LEU A 54 11.62 3.25 25.70
N PRO A 55 10.85 2.81 26.71
CA PRO A 55 10.68 1.39 26.99
C PRO A 55 10.23 0.63 25.72
N ILE A 56 10.70 -0.60 25.53
CA ILE A 56 10.54 -1.34 24.27
C ILE A 56 9.10 -1.37 23.72
N GLN A 57 8.10 -1.53 24.59
CA GLN A 57 6.68 -1.56 24.19
C GLN A 57 6.13 -0.19 23.76
N ASP A 58 6.62 0.88 24.40
CA ASP A 58 6.28 2.26 24.02
C ASP A 58 6.99 2.65 22.72
N ALA A 59 8.24 2.20 22.55
CA ALA A 59 9.00 2.35 21.31
C ALA A 59 8.30 1.67 20.12
N ILE A 60 7.87 0.40 20.30
CA ILE A 60 7.09 -0.34 19.29
C ILE A 60 5.81 0.42 18.93
N SER A 61 5.07 0.90 19.93
CA SER A 61 3.82 1.64 19.71
C SER A 61 4.06 2.93 18.93
N CYS A 62 5.12 3.66 19.25
CA CYS A 62 5.51 4.87 18.54
C CYS A 62 5.87 4.57 17.08
N HIS A 63 6.77 3.61 16.85
CA HIS A 63 7.23 3.25 15.51
C HIS A 63 6.15 2.59 14.66
N LEU A 64 5.19 1.89 15.26
CA LEU A 64 4.00 1.40 14.55
C LEU A 64 3.21 2.57 13.96
N LYS A 65 2.99 3.63 14.75
CA LYS A 65 2.29 4.83 14.26
C LYS A 65 3.12 5.56 13.20
N ALA A 66 4.44 5.66 13.37
CA ALA A 66 5.34 6.25 12.38
C ALA A 66 5.32 5.49 11.03
N ALA A 67 5.35 4.16 11.07
CA ALA A 67 5.27 3.30 9.88
C ALA A 67 3.92 3.46 9.16
N GLN A 68 2.81 3.55 9.92
CA GLN A 68 1.47 3.80 9.35
C GLN A 68 1.38 5.17 8.67
N VAL A 69 1.83 6.24 9.34
CA VAL A 69 1.78 7.60 8.79
C VAL A 69 2.64 7.71 7.53
N SER A 70 3.89 7.23 7.60
CA SER A 70 4.80 7.24 6.45
C SER A 70 4.28 6.40 5.28
N GLY A 71 3.66 5.25 5.53
CA GLY A 71 3.04 4.42 4.50
C GLY A 71 1.86 5.13 3.81
N ALA A 72 1.02 5.81 4.58
CA ALA A 72 -0.10 6.57 4.03
C ALA A 72 0.35 7.78 3.20
N LEU A 73 1.47 8.42 3.57
CA LEU A 73 2.08 9.49 2.77
C LEU A 73 2.55 8.98 1.41
N VAL A 74 3.21 7.83 1.37
CA VAL A 74 3.64 7.17 0.11
C VAL A 74 2.42 6.89 -0.78
N GLN A 75 1.38 6.27 -0.23
CA GLN A 75 0.15 5.94 -0.97
C GLN A 75 -0.56 7.21 -1.51
N SER A 76 -0.60 8.27 -0.71
CA SER A 76 -1.17 9.55 -1.14
C SER A 76 -0.40 10.16 -2.31
N MET A 77 0.94 10.13 -2.27
CA MET A 77 1.77 10.66 -3.35
C MET A 77 1.69 9.80 -4.61
N GLU A 78 1.69 8.47 -4.48
CA GLU A 78 1.46 7.56 -5.60
C GLU A 78 0.10 7.86 -6.28
N SER A 79 -0.96 7.93 -5.49
CA SER A 79 -2.31 8.24 -5.98
C SER A 79 -2.35 9.57 -6.74
N ARG A 80 -1.59 10.57 -6.27
CA ARG A 80 -1.45 11.86 -6.94
C ARG A 80 -0.70 11.74 -8.27
N LEU A 81 0.44 11.06 -8.29
CA LEU A 81 1.22 10.82 -9.51
C LEU A 81 0.39 10.11 -10.58
N VAL A 82 -0.36 9.07 -10.20
CA VAL A 82 -1.25 8.35 -11.11
C VAL A 82 -2.35 9.26 -11.68
N GLN A 83 -2.91 10.16 -10.85
CA GLN A 83 -3.91 11.13 -11.32
C GLN A 83 -3.36 12.19 -12.28
N LEU A 84 -2.08 12.57 -12.11
CA LEU A 84 -1.41 13.55 -12.95
C LEU A 84 -0.90 12.96 -14.27
N GLU A 85 -0.70 11.64 -14.33
CA GLU A 85 -0.22 10.96 -15.53
C GLU A 85 -1.34 10.80 -16.57
N PRO A 86 -1.28 11.45 -17.74
CA PRO A 86 -2.34 11.38 -18.75
C PRO A 86 -2.43 10.04 -19.49
N LYS A 87 -1.36 9.24 -19.55
CA LYS A 87 -1.31 8.02 -20.36
C LYS A 87 -1.57 6.80 -19.48
N ALA A 88 -2.59 6.02 -19.85
CA ALA A 88 -2.95 4.80 -19.14
C ALA A 88 -1.79 3.77 -19.02
N VAL A 89 -0.92 3.68 -20.04
CA VAL A 89 0.25 2.78 -19.99
C VAL A 89 1.25 3.23 -18.91
N ASP A 90 1.47 4.53 -18.79
CA ASP A 90 2.40 5.08 -17.81
C ASP A 90 1.79 5.03 -16.39
N GLN A 91 0.47 5.21 -16.25
CA GLN A 91 -0.28 4.96 -15.01
C GLN A 91 -0.11 3.51 -14.52
N ILE A 92 -0.27 2.53 -15.41
CA ILE A 92 -0.09 1.10 -15.09
C ILE A 92 1.35 0.85 -14.64
N ALA A 93 2.33 1.39 -15.36
CA ALA A 93 3.74 1.23 -15.01
C ALA A 93 4.09 1.81 -13.63
N LEU A 94 3.47 2.95 -13.25
CA LEU A 94 3.64 3.53 -11.91
C LEU A 94 3.08 2.60 -10.82
N ILE A 95 1.86 2.08 -11.03
CA ILE A 95 1.22 1.15 -10.08
C ILE A 95 2.03 -0.14 -9.95
N GLU A 96 2.45 -0.75 -11.06
CA GLU A 96 3.25 -1.98 -11.04
C GLU A 96 4.60 -1.78 -10.35
N ASN A 97 5.26 -0.63 -10.61
CA ASN A 97 6.50 -0.29 -9.92
C ASN A 97 6.28 -0.11 -8.41
N GLN A 98 5.17 0.50 -8.01
CA GLN A 98 4.84 0.70 -6.61
C GLN A 98 4.58 -0.64 -5.91
N ILE A 99 3.79 -1.54 -6.51
CA ILE A 99 3.53 -2.88 -5.97
C ILE A 99 4.85 -3.65 -5.76
N ALA A 100 5.71 -3.68 -6.79
CA ALA A 100 7.00 -4.37 -6.70
C ALA A 100 7.90 -3.78 -5.60
N TRP A 101 7.87 -2.46 -5.43
CA TRP A 101 8.61 -1.79 -4.35
C TRP A 101 8.04 -2.14 -2.96
N GLU A 102 6.72 -2.19 -2.79
CA GLU A 102 6.09 -2.55 -1.51
C GLU A 102 6.36 -3.99 -1.11
N GLU A 103 6.32 -4.91 -2.07
CA GLU A 103 6.69 -6.32 -1.86
C GLU A 103 8.15 -6.44 -1.41
N SER A 104 9.06 -5.74 -2.09
CA SER A 104 10.48 -5.70 -1.72
C SER A 104 10.68 -5.12 -0.32
N ARG A 105 10.06 -3.97 -0.02
CA ARG A 105 10.12 -3.31 1.30
C ARG A 105 9.67 -4.26 2.40
N ASN A 106 8.51 -4.89 2.23
CA ASN A 106 7.95 -5.78 3.23
C ASN A 106 8.87 -7.00 3.45
N SER A 107 9.42 -7.58 2.37
CA SER A 107 10.36 -8.70 2.47
C SER A 107 11.66 -8.30 3.17
N GLU A 108 12.19 -7.12 2.88
CA GLU A 108 13.42 -6.61 3.48
C GLU A 108 13.26 -6.33 4.98
N CYS A 109 12.19 -5.64 5.36
CA CYS A 109 11.94 -5.33 6.77
C CYS A 109 11.55 -6.57 7.58
N HIS A 110 10.84 -7.53 6.98
CA HIS A 110 10.59 -8.81 7.64
C HIS A 110 11.87 -9.60 7.87
N LEU A 111 12.84 -9.56 6.94
CA LEU A 111 14.15 -10.19 7.15
C LEU A 111 14.88 -9.58 8.36
N VAL A 112 14.77 -8.26 8.58
CA VAL A 112 15.32 -7.58 9.76
C VAL A 112 14.73 -8.16 11.05
N HIS A 113 13.41 -8.38 11.11
CA HIS A 113 12.75 -9.03 12.25
C HIS A 113 13.29 -10.45 12.49
N GLU A 114 13.39 -11.26 11.44
CA GLU A 114 13.86 -12.65 11.54
C GLU A 114 15.34 -12.73 12.00
N MET A 115 16.18 -11.81 11.53
CA MET A 115 17.58 -11.74 11.95
C MET A 115 17.76 -11.38 13.44
N ALA A 116 16.78 -10.69 14.02
CA ALA A 116 16.71 -10.39 15.45
C ALA A 116 16.00 -11.49 16.28
N GLY A 117 15.73 -12.64 15.68
CA GLY A 117 15.18 -13.82 16.35
C GLY A 117 13.69 -13.69 16.70
N GLY A 118 12.94 -12.84 16.01
CA GLY A 118 11.50 -12.67 16.22
C GLY A 118 11.13 -12.14 17.61
N SER A 119 12.03 -11.34 18.20
CA SER A 119 11.86 -10.71 19.51
C SER A 119 11.14 -9.35 19.39
N ASP A 120 10.73 -8.77 20.52
CA ASP A 120 10.24 -7.39 20.58
C ASP A 120 11.24 -6.40 19.95
N GLU A 121 12.54 -6.64 20.13
CA GLU A 121 13.59 -5.87 19.47
C GLU A 121 13.53 -6.05 17.95
N GLY A 122 13.34 -7.27 17.45
CA GLY A 122 13.12 -7.52 16.02
C GLY A 122 11.90 -6.79 15.47
N GLN A 123 10.81 -6.76 16.24
CA GLN A 123 9.60 -6.04 15.85
C GLN A 123 9.87 -4.53 15.76
N LEU A 124 10.58 -3.97 16.75
CA LEU A 124 10.99 -2.57 16.73
C LEU A 124 11.84 -2.27 15.48
N GLN A 125 12.84 -3.09 15.18
CA GLN A 125 13.72 -2.90 14.02
C GLN A 125 12.98 -3.01 12.67
N GLU A 126 12.01 -3.92 12.56
CA GLU A 126 11.15 -4.01 11.37
C GLU A 126 10.32 -2.73 11.17
N LEU A 127 9.75 -2.18 12.25
CA LEU A 127 8.96 -0.94 12.18
C LEU A 127 9.83 0.29 11.84
N ILE A 128 11.06 0.33 12.34
CA ILE A 128 12.06 1.34 11.96
C ILE A 128 12.36 1.22 10.46
N CYS A 129 12.69 0.02 9.99
CA CYS A 129 12.95 -0.25 8.57
C CYS A 129 11.80 0.20 7.67
N LEU A 130 10.55 -0.16 8.03
CA LEU A 130 9.36 0.24 7.26
C LEU A 130 9.25 1.76 7.16
N THR A 131 9.47 2.45 8.28
CA THR A 131 9.41 3.91 8.34
C THR A 131 10.47 4.56 7.46
N GLU A 132 11.72 4.11 7.55
CA GLU A 132 12.84 4.66 6.77
C GLU A 132 12.67 4.45 5.27
N LEU A 133 12.27 3.24 4.86
CA LEU A 133 12.03 2.92 3.45
C LEU A 133 10.84 3.69 2.91
N ASN A 134 9.76 3.86 3.68
CA ASN A 134 8.62 4.69 3.30
C ASN A 134 9.03 6.16 3.08
N LEU A 135 9.79 6.76 4.00
CA LEU A 135 10.26 8.14 3.86
C LEU A 135 11.19 8.32 2.65
N THR A 136 12.07 7.35 2.41
CA THR A 136 12.95 7.35 1.24
C THR A 136 12.16 7.30 -0.05
N ARG A 137 11.14 6.43 -0.12
CA ARG A 137 10.25 6.33 -1.28
C ARG A 137 9.42 7.59 -1.47
N LEU A 138 8.88 8.17 -0.40
CA LEU A 138 8.14 9.42 -0.45
C LEU A 138 8.96 10.53 -1.10
N ALA A 139 10.19 10.76 -0.62
CA ALA A 139 11.10 11.75 -1.20
C ALA A 139 11.37 11.49 -2.69
N ARG A 140 11.47 10.22 -3.08
CA ARG A 140 11.66 9.84 -4.49
C ARG A 140 10.43 10.09 -5.35
N LEU A 141 9.23 9.81 -4.85
CA LEU A 141 7.97 10.09 -5.55
C LEU A 141 7.73 11.60 -5.67
N GLU A 142 8.06 12.37 -4.64
CA GLU A 142 8.03 13.84 -4.68
C GLU A 142 8.98 14.39 -5.74
N GLN A 143 10.19 13.83 -5.84
CA GLN A 143 11.13 14.17 -6.91
C GLN A 143 10.54 13.87 -8.29
N TYR A 144 9.98 12.68 -8.51
CA TYR A 144 9.34 12.32 -9.78
C TYR A 144 8.21 13.27 -10.15
N CYS A 145 7.35 13.60 -9.17
CA CYS A 145 6.26 14.53 -9.40
C CYS A 145 6.82 15.89 -9.88
N ASN A 146 7.80 16.43 -9.15
CA ASN A 146 8.39 17.72 -9.48
C ASN A 146 9.09 17.72 -10.85
N GLU A 147 9.76 16.62 -11.22
CA GLU A 147 10.47 16.48 -12.49
C GLU A 147 9.50 16.32 -13.68
N TRP A 148 8.38 15.62 -13.51
CA TRP A 148 7.47 15.29 -14.62
C TRP A 148 6.30 16.25 -14.78
N HIS A 149 5.78 16.79 -13.68
CA HIS A 149 4.56 17.62 -13.65
C HIS A 149 4.81 19.03 -13.11
N GLY A 150 5.93 19.28 -12.45
CA GLY A 150 6.31 20.59 -11.93
C GLY A 150 5.75 20.90 -10.54
N LEU A 151 6.41 21.83 -9.84
CA LEU A 151 6.20 22.12 -8.41
C LEU A 151 4.76 22.49 -8.03
N LYS A 152 4.00 23.15 -8.92
CA LYS A 152 2.64 23.60 -8.62
C LYS A 152 1.69 22.42 -8.41
N ASP A 153 1.82 21.41 -9.25
CA ASP A 153 0.93 20.24 -9.26
C ASP A 153 1.37 19.18 -8.25
N CYS A 154 2.54 19.36 -7.63
CA CYS A 154 3.18 18.42 -6.72
C CYS A 154 3.34 18.94 -5.29
N ARG A 155 3.04 20.22 -5.05
CA ARG A 155 3.00 20.78 -3.69
C ARG A 155 1.90 20.05 -2.91
N ASN A 156 2.27 19.27 -1.91
CA ASN A 156 1.30 18.76 -0.94
C ASN A 156 0.54 19.98 -0.41
N ASP A 157 -0.78 19.87 -0.21
CA ASP A 157 -1.56 20.92 0.48
C ASP A 157 -1.15 21.04 1.96
N VAL A 158 0.07 20.62 2.32
CA VAL A 158 0.82 21.11 3.47
C VAL A 158 1.08 22.60 3.20
N GLU A 159 0.03 23.40 3.34
CA GLU A 159 0.18 24.83 3.47
C GLU A 159 1.08 25.06 4.68
N ALA A 160 2.29 25.52 4.37
CA ALA A 160 3.08 26.31 5.26
C ALA A 160 2.18 27.45 5.79
N ASN A 161 1.62 27.26 6.98
CA ASN A 161 1.24 28.38 7.81
C ASN A 161 2.56 29.06 8.21
N GLN A 162 2.94 30.04 7.39
CA GLN A 162 3.85 31.12 7.78
C GLN A 162 3.24 31.90 8.95
#